data_AF-A0A2U2BHW9-F1
#
_entry.id   AF-A0A2U2BHW9-F1
#
_cell.length_a   1.000
_cell.length_b   1.000
_cell.length_c   1.000
_cell.angle_alpha   90.00
_cell.angle_beta   90.00
_cell.angle_gamma   90.00
#
_symmetry.space_group_name_H-M   'P 1'
#
loop_
_entity.id
_entity.type
_entity.pdbx_description
1 polymer ?
#
loop_
_entity_poly.entity_id
_entity_poly.type
_entity_poly.pdbx_seq_one_letter_code
_entity_poly.pdbx_strand_id
1 'polypeptide(L)'
;MDRGPVKQEILNSQVLVETEATLFFRSREDTVKFDSWYFDTIRRIGWFDMYDHRYRLTRSIRFKGGDIGTLTPLAGGFQYAQRQVTLEYMR
;
A
#
# COMPACT_ATOMS: atom_id res chain seq x y z
N MET A 1 -1.99 -6.96 45.00
CA MET A 1 -2.00 -6.14 43.77
C MET A 1 -0.70 -6.42 43.07
N ASP A 2 -0.72 -7.12 41.94
CA ASP A 2 0.41 -7.16 41.02
C ASP A 2 -0.15 -7.43 39.63
N ARG A 3 -0.33 -6.36 38.84
CA ARG A 3 -0.65 -6.46 37.41
C ARG A 3 0.60 -5.94 36.70
N GLY A 4 1.47 -6.87 36.33
CA GLY A 4 2.72 -6.56 35.64
C GLY A 4 2.54 -5.78 34.33
N PRO A 5 3.54 -4.99 33.93
CA PRO A 5 3.49 -4.02 32.82
C PRO A 5 3.23 -4.63 31.43
N VAL A 6 3.47 -5.94 31.25
CA VAL A 6 3.41 -6.64 29.96
C VAL A 6 2.02 -6.61 29.31
N LYS A 7 0.93 -6.55 30.09
CA LYS A 7 -0.43 -6.52 29.54
C LYS A 7 -0.85 -5.15 29.00
N GLN A 8 -0.23 -4.05 29.44
CA GLN A 8 -0.58 -2.70 28.96
C GLN A 8 0.12 -2.34 27.64
N GLU A 9 1.24 -2.97 27.30
CA GLU A 9 1.98 -2.68 26.05
C GLU A 9 1.30 -3.28 24.81
N ILE A 10 0.68 -4.45 24.95
CA ILE A 10 -0.09 -5.10 23.88
C ILE A 10 -1.35 -4.29 23.52
N LEU A 11 -1.95 -3.58 24.48
CA LEU A 11 -3.16 -2.76 24.26
C LEU A 11 -2.89 -1.47 23.47
N ASN A 12 -1.65 -0.97 23.47
CA ASN A 12 -1.24 0.26 22.75
C ASN A 12 -0.50 -0.02 21.44
N SER A 13 -0.28 -1.29 21.08
CA SER A 13 0.44 -1.65 19.88
C SER A 13 -0.54 -1.78 18.72
N GLN A 14 -0.79 -0.70 17.99
CA GLN A 14 -1.41 -0.80 16.67
C GLN A 14 -0.50 -1.68 15.80
N VAL A 15 -0.96 -2.88 15.46
CA VAL A 15 -0.17 -3.82 14.67
C VAL A 15 -0.27 -3.38 13.21
N LEU A 16 0.87 -2.95 12.65
CA LEU A 16 0.99 -2.76 11.20
C LEU A 16 0.95 -4.13 10.53
N VAL A 17 -0.08 -4.33 9.71
CA VAL A 17 -0.22 -5.52 8.88
C VAL A 17 0.33 -5.20 7.50
N GLU A 18 1.21 -6.05 7.02
CA GLU A 18 1.78 -5.97 5.68
C GLU A 18 1.06 -6.92 4.73
N THR A 19 0.88 -6.51 3.48
CA THR A 19 0.26 -7.32 2.44
C THR A 19 0.92 -7.03 1.10
N GLU A 20 1.46 -8.07 0.47
CA GLU A 20 1.99 -7.97 -0.89
C GLU A 20 0.86 -7.82 -1.90
N ALA A 21 1.03 -6.92 -2.88
CA ALA A 21 0.08 -6.67 -3.94
C ALA A 21 0.79 -6.44 -5.27
N THR A 22 0.07 -6.72 -6.36
CA THR A 22 0.51 -6.39 -7.72
C THR A 22 -0.42 -5.33 -8.28
N LEU A 23 0.16 -4.19 -8.65
CA LEU A 23 -0.54 -3.15 -9.40
C LEU A 23 -0.45 -3.47 -10.88
N PHE A 24 -1.60 -3.54 -11.57
CA PHE A 24 -1.69 -3.78 -13.01
C PHE A 24 -2.11 -2.50 -13.72
N PHE A 25 -1.37 -2.14 -14.77
CA PHE A 25 -1.62 -0.99 -15.62
C PHE A 25 -2.00 -1.46 -17.02
N ARG A 26 -3.11 -0.92 -17.55
CA ARG A 26 -3.68 -1.31 -18.86
C ARG A 26 -3.28 -0.37 -20.00
N SER A 27 -2.49 0.65 -19.68
CA SER A 27 -1.94 1.58 -20.65
C SER A 27 -0.73 2.30 -20.07
N ARG A 28 0.07 2.90 -20.94
CA ARG A 28 1.12 3.84 -20.56
C ARG A 28 0.56 5.08 -19.85
N GLU A 29 -0.64 5.52 -20.22
CA GLU A 29 -1.26 6.68 -19.56
C GLU A 29 -1.62 6.38 -18.10
N ASP A 30 -2.06 5.15 -17.80
CA ASP A 30 -2.35 4.72 -16.43
C ASP A 30 -1.09 4.73 -15.56
N THR A 31 0.07 4.33 -16.10
CA THR A 31 1.33 4.39 -15.34
C THR A 31 1.68 5.84 -14.99
N VAL A 32 1.55 6.77 -15.94
CA VAL A 32 1.87 8.19 -15.72
C VAL A 32 0.90 8.84 -14.73
N LYS A 33 -0.40 8.54 -14.83
CA LYS A 33 -1.42 9.02 -13.89
C LYS A 33 -1.17 8.50 -12.48
N PHE A 34 -0.78 7.23 -12.36
CA PHE A 34 -0.42 6.64 -11.08
C PHE A 34 0.81 7.31 -10.48
N ASP A 35 1.89 7.49 -11.24
CA ASP A 35 3.10 8.16 -10.76
C ASP A 35 2.79 9.60 -10.33
N SER A 36 1.98 10.35 -11.09
CA SER A 36 1.56 11.71 -10.72
C SER A 36 0.77 11.71 -9.40
N TRP A 37 -0.25 10.86 -9.28
CA TRP A 37 -1.00 10.73 -8.02
C TRP A 37 -0.09 10.32 -6.84
N TYR A 38 0.86 9.42 -7.09
CA TYR A 38 1.78 8.92 -6.07
C TYR A 38 2.73 10.01 -5.54
N PHE A 39 3.33 10.79 -6.43
CA PHE A 39 4.30 11.81 -6.06
C PHE A 39 3.65 13.13 -5.62
N ASP A 40 2.56 13.55 -6.26
CA ASP A 40 1.94 14.84 -5.99
C ASP A 40 0.92 14.77 -4.83
N THR A 41 0.07 13.73 -4.83
CA THR A 41 -1.05 13.63 -3.87
C THR A 41 -0.62 12.97 -2.56
N ILE A 42 -0.12 11.73 -2.62
CA ILE A 42 0.24 11.00 -1.38
C ILE A 42 1.68 11.28 -0.94
N ARG A 43 2.52 11.87 -1.81
CA ARG A 43 3.90 12.26 -1.51
C ARG A 43 4.72 11.12 -0.91
N ARG A 44 4.57 9.92 -1.49
CA ARG A 44 5.24 8.66 -1.14
C ARG A 44 4.85 8.00 0.18
N ILE A 45 4.81 8.76 1.27
CA ILE A 45 4.58 8.24 2.64
C ILE A 45 3.14 8.43 3.13
N GLY A 46 2.30 9.08 2.33
CA GLY A 46 0.92 9.38 2.65
C GLY A 46 0.04 8.13 2.71
N TRP A 47 -0.95 8.22 3.57
CA TRP A 47 -2.02 7.25 3.68
C TRP A 47 -3.11 7.54 2.63
N PHE A 48 -3.74 6.50 2.12
CA PHE A 48 -4.84 6.59 1.18
C PHE A 48 -5.89 5.52 1.46
N ASP A 49 -7.14 5.80 1.11
CA ASP A 49 -8.24 4.87 1.26
C ASP A 49 -8.25 3.84 0.13
N MET A 50 -8.22 2.56 0.51
CA MET A 50 -8.38 1.44 -0.41
C MET A 50 -9.52 0.54 0.05
N TYR A 51 -10.38 0.16 -0.89
CA TYR A 51 -11.38 -0.86 -0.65
C TYR A 51 -10.74 -2.24 -0.62
N ASP A 52 -10.71 -2.85 0.56
CA ASP A 52 -10.23 -4.20 0.77
C ASP A 52 -11.35 -5.20 0.45
N HIS A 53 -11.17 -5.97 -0.62
CA HIS A 53 -12.16 -6.96 -1.07
C HIS A 53 -12.24 -8.19 -0.17
N ARG A 54 -11.19 -8.52 0.58
CA ARG A 54 -11.14 -9.66 1.50
C ARG A 54 -12.05 -9.41 2.71
N TYR A 55 -12.05 -8.19 3.22
CA TYR A 55 -12.84 -7.78 4.38
C TYR A 55 -14.08 -6.94 4.04
N ARG A 56 -14.27 -6.59 2.75
CA ARG A 56 -15.38 -5.78 2.24
C ARG A 56 -15.54 -4.44 2.97
N LEU A 57 -14.42 -3.76 3.20
CA LEU A 57 -14.39 -2.47 3.88
C LEU A 57 -13.32 -1.56 3.27
N THR A 58 -13.53 -0.25 3.35
CA THR A 58 -12.51 0.73 3.02
C THR A 58 -11.60 0.93 4.21
N ARG A 59 -10.29 0.89 3.99
CA ARG A 59 -9.28 1.13 5.02
C ARG A 59 -8.21 2.08 4.53
N SER A 60 -7.67 2.84 5.48
CA SER A 60 -6.49 3.66 5.28
C SER A 60 -5.27 2.77 5.21
N ILE A 61 -4.57 2.81 4.08
CA ILE A 61 -3.35 2.03 3.82
C ILE A 61 -2.24 2.96 3.32
N ARG A 62 -1.00 2.49 3.33
CA ARG A 62 0.11 3.15 2.64
C ARG A 62 1.04 2.14 1.98
N PHE A 63 1.91 2.62 1.11
CA PHE A 63 3.01 1.82 0.57
C PHE A 63 4.12 1.70 1.60
N LYS A 64 4.60 0.48 1.82
CA LYS A 64 5.63 0.21 2.84
C LYS A 64 6.89 1.02 2.56
N GLY A 65 7.26 1.89 3.50
CA GLY A 65 8.43 2.77 3.36
C GLY A 65 8.37 3.72 2.16
N GLY A 66 7.19 3.94 1.57
CA GLY A 66 7.05 4.69 0.32
C GLY A 66 7.77 4.02 -0.84
N ASP A 67 7.73 2.69 -0.91
CA ASP A 67 8.22 1.90 -2.03
C ASP A 67 7.04 1.41 -2.90
N ILE A 68 7.11 1.71 -4.20
CA ILE A 68 6.14 1.25 -5.21
C ILE A 68 6.78 0.27 -6.19
N GLY A 69 7.91 -0.33 -5.81
CA GLY A 69 8.67 -1.27 -6.62
C GLY A 69 9.08 -0.74 -7.99
N THR A 70 9.49 -1.67 -8.85
CA THR A 70 9.93 -1.39 -10.22
C THR A 70 8.79 -1.59 -11.21
N LEU A 71 8.66 -0.66 -12.17
CA LEU A 71 7.73 -0.80 -13.28
C LEU A 71 8.25 -1.84 -14.28
N THR A 72 7.53 -2.95 -14.41
CA THR A 72 7.87 -4.04 -15.33
C THR A 72 6.87 -4.07 -16.49
N PRO A 73 7.30 -3.87 -17.75
CA PRO A 73 6.43 -4.00 -18.90
C PRO A 73 6.05 -5.48 -19.12
N LEU A 74 4.76 -5.74 -19.32
CA LEU A 74 4.22 -7.05 -19.71
C LEU A 74 4.08 -7.18 -21.23
N ALA A 75 4.04 -6.05 -21.93
CA ALA A 75 4.04 -5.97 -23.39
C ALA A 75 4.96 -4.82 -23.85
N GLY A 76 5.45 -4.93 -25.09
CA GLY A 76 6.28 -3.90 -25.70
C GLY A 76 5.61 -2.52 -25.66
N GLY A 77 6.39 -1.47 -25.42
CA GLY A 77 5.88 -0.09 -25.36
C GLY A 77 4.99 0.22 -24.15
N PHE A 78 5.04 -0.59 -23.08
CA PHE A 78 4.26 -0.39 -21.85
C PHE A 78 2.74 -0.36 -22.06
N GLN A 79 2.25 -1.04 -23.11
CA GLN A 79 0.80 -1.21 -23.32
C GLN A 79 0.15 -1.91 -22.14
N TYR A 80 0.86 -2.89 -21.56
CA TYR A 80 0.55 -3.47 -20.27
C TYR A 80 1.80 -3.42 -19.41
N ALA A 81 1.65 -3.08 -18.13
CA ALA A 81 2.74 -3.06 -17.18
C ALA A 81 2.25 -3.44 -15.79
N GLN A 82 3.18 -3.81 -14.92
CA GLN A 82 2.89 -4.11 -13.53
C GLN A 82 3.96 -3.57 -12.59
N ARG A 83 3.59 -3.41 -11.32
CA ARG A 83 4.52 -3.17 -10.19
C ARG A 83 4.17 -4.13 -9.06
N GLN A 84 5.17 -4.73 -8.44
CA GLN A 84 5.00 -5.42 -7.16
C GLN A 84 5.22 -4.41 -6.04
N VAL A 85 4.31 -4.39 -5.07
CA VAL A 85 4.34 -3.45 -3.94
C VAL A 85 4.03 -4.17 -2.65
N THR A 86 4.48 -3.62 -1.53
CA THR A 86 4.02 -4.02 -0.20
C THR A 86 3.14 -2.90 0.36
N LEU A 87 1.91 -3.23 0.71
CA LEU A 87 0.97 -2.34 1.37
C LEU A 87 1.01 -2.58 2.87
N GLU A 88 0.87 -1.53 3.66
CA GLU A 88 0.77 -1.63 5.11
C GLU A 88 -0.44 -0.87 5.63
N TYR A 89 -1.09 -1.44 6.65
CA TYR A 89 -2.27 -0.84 7.28
C TYR A 89 -2.36 -1.18 8.77
N MET A 90 -3.05 -0.33 9.52
CA MET A 90 -3.28 -0.56 10.96
C MET A 90 -4.46 -1.51 11.16
N ARG A 91 -4.29 -2.47 12.09
CA ARG A 91 -5.33 -3.43 12.48
C ARG A 91 -5.77 -3.26 13.92
#